data_AF-A0A1Q3JGX3-F1
#
_entry.id   AF-A0A1Q3JGX3-F1
#
_cell.length_a   1.000
_cell.length_b   1.000
_cell.length_c   1.000
_cell.angle_alpha   90.00
_cell.angle_beta   90.00
_cell.angle_gamma   90.00
#
_symmetry.space_group_name_H-M   'P 1'
#
loop_
_entity.id
_entity.type
_entity.pdbx_description
1 polymer ?
#
loop_
_entity_poly.entity_id
_entity_poly.type
_entity_poly.pdbx_seq_one_letter_code
_entity_poly.pdbx_strand_id
1 'polypeptide(L)'
;METVLRLLGDGVTIAALSIIWSASRVIWRRVPDDARIPAPWGGFAPKRIALAFTPTVAAIVLLALTFWGLANRDIDASWALILFGARGLLTALFALIHLTHLRAVLQNLGPGGANEP
;
A
#
# COMPACT_ATOMS: atom_id res chain seq x y z
N MET A 1 -5.46 4.95 28.09
CA MET A 1 -5.46 5.77 26.85
C MET A 1 -4.55 5.17 25.78
N GLU A 2 -3.31 4.86 26.14
CA GLU A 2 -2.29 4.29 25.24
C GLU A 2 -2.73 3.01 24.50
N THR A 3 -3.36 2.07 25.22
CA THR A 3 -3.88 0.82 24.63
C THR A 3 -4.92 1.07 23.52
N VAL A 4 -5.76 2.09 23.67
CA VAL A 4 -6.79 2.45 22.69
C VAL A 4 -6.13 3.02 21.43
N LEU A 5 -5.14 3.90 21.57
CA LEU A 5 -4.35 4.44 20.45
C LEU A 5 -3.61 3.34 19.68
N ARG A 6 -3.01 2.38 20.39
CA ARG A 6 -2.34 1.23 19.77
C ARG A 6 -3.34 0.38 18.98
N LEU A 7 -4.49 0.06 19.58
CA LEU A 7 -5.54 -0.75 18.92
C LEU A 7 -6.11 -0.05 17.68
N LEU A 8 -6.37 1.26 17.77
CA LEU A 8 -6.83 2.05 16.62
C LEU A 8 -5.77 2.09 15.52
N GLY A 9 -4.49 2.23 15.87
CA GLY A 9 -3.38 2.21 14.91
C GLY A 9 -3.27 0.89 14.15
N ASP A 10 -3.46 -0.24 14.86
CA ASP A 10 -3.49 -1.57 14.25
C ASP A 10 -4.70 -1.73 13.34
N GLY A 11 -5.88 -1.30 13.79
CA GLY A 11 -7.10 -1.31 12.97
C GLY A 11 -6.94 -0.52 11.67
N VAL A 12 -6.42 0.71 11.74
CA VAL A 12 -6.16 1.56 10.56
C VAL A 12 -5.20 0.88 9.59
N THR A 13 -4.13 0.28 10.11
CA THR A 13 -3.13 -0.40 9.28
C THR A 13 -3.70 -1.62 8.56
N ILE A 14 -4.46 -2.45 9.29
CA ILE A 14 -5.10 -3.64 8.72
C ILE A 14 -6.13 -3.23 7.66
N ALA A 15 -6.95 -2.23 7.95
CA ALA A 15 -7.95 -1.73 7.01
C ALA A 15 -7.28 -1.22 5.72
N ALA A 16 -6.21 -0.44 5.85
CA ALA A 16 -5.49 0.08 4.69
C ALA A 16 -4.83 -1.01 3.84
N LEU A 17 -4.12 -1.95 4.47
CA LEU A 17 -3.53 -3.08 3.75
C LEU A 17 -4.61 -3.90 3.03
N SER A 18 -5.76 -4.10 3.66
CA SER A 18 -6.90 -4.79 3.05
C SER A 18 -7.42 -4.06 1.81
N ILE A 19 -7.52 -2.73 1.86
CA ILE A 19 -7.96 -1.90 0.73
C ILE A 19 -6.94 -1.96 -0.41
N ILE A 20 -5.65 -1.76 -0.11
CA ILE A 20 -4.56 -1.79 -1.10
C ILE A 20 -4.51 -3.16 -1.79
N TRP A 21 -4.61 -4.24 -1.01
CA TRP A 21 -4.60 -5.60 -1.55
C TRP A 21 -5.84 -5.91 -2.40
N SER A 22 -7.01 -5.48 -1.94
CA SER A 22 -8.26 -5.64 -2.69
C SER A 22 -8.22 -4.92 -4.04
N ALA A 23 -7.76 -3.66 -4.05
CA ALA A 23 -7.62 -2.87 -5.27
C ALA A 23 -6.62 -3.50 -6.25
N SER A 24 -5.47 -3.97 -5.74
CA SER A 24 -4.48 -4.71 -6.53
C SER A 24 -5.08 -5.96 -7.17
N ARG A 25 -5.90 -6.72 -6.44
CA ARG A 25 -6.54 -7.95 -6.91
C ARG A 25 -7.57 -7.68 -8.02
N VAL A 26 -8.31 -6.57 -7.93
CA VAL A 26 -9.26 -6.17 -8.98
C VAL A 26 -8.53 -5.90 -10.29
N ILE A 27 -7.42 -5.17 -10.24
CA ILE A 27 -6.60 -4.86 -11.43
C ILE A 27 -5.92 -6.13 -11.94
N TRP A 28 -5.41 -6.98 -11.05
CA TRP A 28 -4.78 -8.24 -11.42
C TRP A 28 -5.66 -9.12 -12.32
N ARG A 29 -6.98 -9.12 -12.10
CA ARG A 29 -7.92 -9.90 -12.93
C ARG A 29 -8.16 -9.29 -14.31
N ARG A 30 -7.83 -8.02 -14.53
CA ARG A 30 -8.06 -7.30 -15.79
C ARG A 30 -6.84 -7.27 -16.71
N VAL A 31 -5.64 -7.44 -16.16
CA VAL A 31 -4.38 -7.39 -16.92
C VAL A 31 -4.01 -8.78 -17.42
N PRO A 32 -3.64 -8.97 -18.70
CA PRO A 32 -3.09 -10.22 -19.21
C PRO A 32 -1.81 -10.65 -18.45
N ASP A 33 -1.55 -11.95 -18.33
CA ASP A 33 -0.44 -12.44 -17.50
C ASP A 33 0.97 -12.18 -18.08
N ASP A 34 1.04 -11.99 -19.40
CA ASP A 34 2.23 -11.63 -20.19
C ASP A 34 2.42 -10.12 -20.33
N ALA A 35 1.45 -9.31 -19.94
CA ALA A 35 1.52 -7.86 -20.08
C ALA A 35 2.61 -7.24 -19.20
N ARG A 36 3.32 -6.28 -19.78
CA ARG A 36 4.17 -5.35 -19.05
C ARG A 36 3.37 -4.10 -18.76
N ILE A 37 3.32 -3.70 -17.51
CA ILE A 37 2.54 -2.55 -17.05
C ILE A 37 3.48 -1.51 -16.44
N PRO A 38 3.05 -0.23 -16.37
CA PRO A 38 3.81 0.81 -15.70
C PRO A 38 4.21 0.36 -14.29
N ALA A 39 5.48 0.53 -13.95
CA ALA A 39 5.98 0.23 -12.63
C ALA A 39 5.92 1.49 -11.73
N PRO A 40 5.65 1.34 -10.42
CA PRO A 40 5.58 2.47 -9.49
C PRO A 40 6.93 3.19 -9.31
N TRP A 41 8.05 2.58 -9.69
CA TRP A 41 9.39 3.19 -9.70
C TRP A 41 9.83 3.72 -11.08
N GLY A 42 8.92 3.75 -12.06
CA GLY A 42 9.20 4.16 -13.44
C GLY A 42 9.52 3.00 -14.38
N GLY A 43 9.23 3.21 -15.67
CA GLY A 43 9.36 2.19 -16.72
C GLY A 43 8.23 1.15 -16.71
N PHE A 44 8.47 0.01 -17.39
CA PHE A 44 7.52 -1.10 -17.50
C PHE A 44 8.10 -2.39 -16.91
N ALA A 45 7.31 -3.03 -16.06
CA ALA A 45 7.68 -4.30 -15.43
C ALA A 45 6.60 -5.35 -15.65
N PRO A 46 6.94 -6.66 -15.55
CA PRO A 46 5.94 -7.72 -15.58
C PRO A 46 4.83 -7.45 -14.55
N LYS A 47 3.57 -7.69 -14.95
CA LYS A 47 2.38 -7.54 -14.11
C LYS A 47 2.59 -7.99 -12.66
N ARG A 48 3.20 -9.16 -12.47
CA ARG A 48 3.43 -9.77 -11.16
C ARG A 48 4.28 -8.89 -10.24
N ILE A 49 5.33 -8.30 -10.79
CA ILE A 49 6.28 -7.47 -10.03
C ILE A 49 5.66 -6.10 -9.80
N ALA A 50 5.11 -5.47 -10.84
CA ALA A 50 4.55 -4.12 -10.75
C ALA A 50 3.34 -4.04 -9.80
N LEU A 51 2.40 -4.99 -9.84
CA LEU A 51 1.21 -4.97 -8.96
C LEU A 51 1.53 -5.42 -7.53
N ALA A 52 2.49 -6.32 -7.32
CA ALA A 52 2.83 -6.78 -5.97
C ALA A 52 3.72 -5.81 -5.21
N PHE A 53 4.51 -4.98 -5.91
CA PHE A 53 5.50 -4.12 -5.25
C PHE A 53 4.91 -3.16 -4.23
N THR A 54 3.94 -2.34 -4.62
CA THR A 54 3.31 -1.36 -3.73
C THR A 54 2.65 -2.00 -2.50
N PRO A 55 1.80 -3.03 -2.62
CA PRO A 55 1.26 -3.72 -1.44
C PRO A 55 2.33 -4.37 -0.57
N THR A 56 3.37 -4.97 -1.17
CA THR A 56 4.46 -5.59 -0.40
C THR A 56 5.27 -4.55 0.37
N VAL A 57 5.64 -3.42 -0.25
CA VAL A 57 6.38 -2.34 0.43
C VAL A 57 5.52 -1.72 1.54
N ALA A 58 4.25 -1.46 1.27
CA ALA A 58 3.33 -0.95 2.29
C ALA A 58 3.19 -1.91 3.48
N ALA A 59 3.07 -3.22 3.22
CA ALA A 59 3.00 -4.23 4.26
C ALA A 59 4.27 -4.26 5.11
N ILE A 60 5.46 -4.26 4.48
CA ILE A 60 6.74 -4.28 5.20
C ILE A 60 6.87 -3.04 6.10
N VAL A 61 6.63 -1.84 5.56
CA VAL A 61 6.80 -0.58 6.31
C VAL A 61 5.79 -0.48 7.46
N LEU A 62 4.51 -0.75 7.19
CA LEU A 62 3.47 -0.62 8.20
C LEU A 62 3.59 -1.71 9.29
N LEU A 63 3.92 -2.94 8.92
CA LEU A 63 4.15 -4.01 9.89
C LEU A 63 5.42 -3.77 10.71
N ALA A 64 6.50 -3.26 10.12
CA ALA A 64 7.71 -2.91 10.86
C ALA A 64 7.41 -1.88 11.96
N LEU A 65 6.60 -0.86 11.65
CA LEU A 65 6.13 0.11 12.64
C LEU A 65 5.25 -0.52 13.73
N THR A 66 4.38 -1.46 13.38
CA THR A 66 3.59 -2.24 14.33
C THR A 66 4.47 -3.03 15.28
N PHE A 67 5.40 -3.82 14.74
CA PHE A 67 6.30 -4.65 15.52
C PHE A 67 7.24 -3.82 16.39
N TRP A 68 7.71 -2.67 15.90
CA TRP A 68 8.50 -1.74 16.68
C TRP A 68 7.73 -1.20 17.89
N GLY A 69 6.47 -0.77 17.68
CA GLY A 69 5.61 -0.33 18.77
C GLY A 69 5.26 -1.45 19.75
N LEU A 70 5.19 -2.70 19.29
CA LEU A 70 4.95 -3.87 20.14
C LEU A 70 6.17 -4.26 20.97
N ALA A 71 7.38 -4.13 20.41
CA ALA A 71 8.64 -4.45 21.08
C ALA A 71 9.00 -3.42 22.15
N ASN A 72 8.65 -2.15 21.93
CA ASN A 72 8.83 -1.07 22.88
C ASN A 72 7.49 -0.84 23.61
N ARG A 73 7.16 -1.65 24.63
CA ARG A 73 5.87 -1.47 25.35
C ARG A 73 5.89 -0.35 26.37
N ASP A 74 7.06 0.04 26.87
CA ASP A 74 7.22 1.05 27.92
C ASP A 74 7.21 2.49 27.39
N ILE A 75 6.60 2.74 26.22
CA ILE A 75 6.61 4.08 25.62
C ILE A 75 5.49 4.94 26.20
N ASP A 76 5.87 6.16 26.59
CA ASP A 76 4.97 7.18 27.09
C ASP A 76 3.81 7.49 26.12
N ALA A 77 2.69 7.99 26.64
CA ALA A 77 1.47 8.25 25.87
C ALA A 77 1.70 9.18 24.66
N SER A 78 2.65 10.10 24.78
CA SER A 78 3.11 11.00 23.71
C SER A 78 3.67 10.24 22.50
N TRP A 79 4.45 9.19 22.74
CA TRP A 79 5.03 8.36 21.67
C TRP A 79 3.99 7.48 21.00
N ALA A 80 3.02 6.96 21.75
CA ALA A 80 1.90 6.21 21.17
C ALA A 80 1.09 7.08 20.20
N LEU A 81 0.89 8.37 20.52
CA LEU A 81 0.25 9.34 19.62
C LEU A 81 1.09 9.60 18.36
N ILE A 82 2.40 9.78 18.50
CA ILE A 82 3.32 9.99 17.36
C ILE A 82 3.30 8.77 16.43
N LEU A 83 3.40 7.55 16.98
CA LEU A 83 3.37 6.32 16.19
C LEU A 83 2.03 6.12 15.48
N PHE A 84 0.92 6.43 16.16
CA PHE A 84 -0.41 6.41 15.55
C PHE A 84 -0.50 7.39 14.37
N GLY A 85 -0.09 8.63 14.58
CA GLY A 85 -0.08 9.67 13.53
C GLY A 85 0.82 9.32 12.35
N ALA A 86 2.04 8.83 12.62
CA ALA A 86 2.99 8.42 11.60
C ALA A 86 2.45 7.25 10.76
N ARG A 87 1.84 6.24 11.39
CA ARG A 87 1.20 5.11 10.69
C ARG A 87 0.03 5.57 9.84
N GLY A 88 -0.81 6.47 10.36
CA GLY A 88 -1.93 7.06 9.61
C GLY A 88 -1.47 7.83 8.38
N LEU A 89 -0.44 8.68 8.53
CA LEU A 89 0.12 9.45 7.42
C LEU A 89 0.75 8.55 6.36
N LEU A 90 1.59 7.59 6.76
CA LEU A 90 2.21 6.63 5.85
C LEU A 90 1.18 5.80 5.11
N THR A 91 0.14 5.36 5.82
CA THR A 91 -1.01 4.66 5.25
C THR A 91 -1.68 5.48 4.15
N ALA A 92 -1.97 6.76 4.42
CA ALA A 92 -2.57 7.66 3.43
C ALA A 92 -1.65 7.87 2.22
N LEU A 93 -0.34 8.05 2.44
CA LEU A 93 0.64 8.18 1.37
C LEU A 93 0.71 6.92 0.49
N PHE A 94 0.78 5.73 1.10
CA PHE A 94 0.78 4.47 0.35
C PHE A 94 -0.52 4.27 -0.44
N ALA A 95 -1.66 4.64 0.13
CA ALA A 95 -2.94 4.59 -0.58
C ALA A 95 -2.94 5.52 -1.80
N LEU A 96 -2.44 6.75 -1.67
CA LEU A 96 -2.35 7.71 -2.79
C LEU A 96 -1.37 7.23 -3.88
N ILE A 97 -0.19 6.75 -3.49
CA ILE A 97 0.79 6.19 -4.43
C ILE A 97 0.19 4.98 -5.15
N HIS A 98 -0.53 4.12 -4.43
CA HIS A 98 -1.17 2.96 -5.01
C HIS A 98 -2.27 3.35 -6.01
N LEU A 99 -3.15 4.29 -5.65
CA LEU A 99 -4.22 4.75 -6.52
C LEU A 99 -3.70 5.42 -7.79
N THR A 100 -2.66 6.25 -7.67
CA THR A 100 -2.02 6.89 -8.83
C THR A 100 -1.36 5.87 -9.75
N HIS A 101 -0.69 4.87 -9.18
CA HIS A 101 -0.13 3.75 -9.94
C HIS A 101 -1.22 2.93 -10.65
N LEU A 102 -2.29 2.54 -9.96
CA LEU A 102 -3.41 1.81 -10.56
C LEU A 102 -4.10 2.61 -11.68
N ARG A 103 -4.23 3.93 -11.51
CA ARG A 103 -4.76 4.82 -12.56
C ARG A 103 -3.88 4.79 -13.80
N ALA A 104 -2.55 4.87 -13.63
CA ALA A 104 -1.62 4.78 -14.75
C ALA A 104 -1.70 3.41 -15.46
N VAL A 105 -1.85 2.32 -14.70
CA VAL A 105 -2.05 0.98 -15.27
C VAL A 105 -3.34 0.92 -16.09
N LEU A 106 -4.46 1.41 -15.56
CA LEU A 106 -5.75 1.42 -16.26
C LEU A 106 -5.73 2.28 -17.53
N GLN A 107 -5.08 3.44 -17.50
CA GLN A 107 -4.94 4.31 -18.68
C GLN A 107 -4.14 3.63 -19.80
N ASN A 108 -3.12 2.84 -19.45
CA ASN A 108 -2.34 2.07 -20.42
C ASN A 108 -3.04 0.80 -20.94
N LEU A 109 -4.22 0.47 -20.41
CA LEU A 109 -5.03 -0.69 -20.83
C LEU A 109 -6.33 -0.28 -21.56
N GLY A 110 -6.66 1.02 -21.58
CA GLY A 110 -7.84 1.54 -22.28
C GLY A 110 -7.59 1.75 -23.79
N PRO A 111 -8.64 1.99 -24.58
CA PRO A 111 -8.50 2.37 -25.99
C PRO A 111 -7.69 3.68 -26.09
N GLY A 112 -6.48 3.61 -26.67
CA GLY A 112 -5.46 4.67 -26.65
C GLY A 112 -4.22 4.40 -25.79
N GLY A 113 -4.15 3.26 -25.08
CA GLY A 113 -2.97 2.84 -24.30
C GLY A 113 -1.90 2.20 -25.19
N ALA A 114 -0.62 2.31 -24.80
CA ALA A 114 0.56 1.84 -25.55
C ALA A 114 0.64 0.31 -25.83
N ASN A 115 -0.44 -0.43 -25.56
CA ASN A 115 -0.60 -1.87 -25.82
C ASN A 115 -1.73 -2.18 -26.82
N GLU A 116 -2.26 -1.19 -27.56
CA GLU A 116 -2.97 -1.50 -28.80
C GLU A 116 -1.95 -2.09 -29.81
N PRO A 117 -2.20 -3.28 -30.38
CA PRO A 117 -1.32 -3.85 -31.40
C PRO A 117 -1.28 -2.99 -32.68
#